data_AF-A0A3F2S3H2-F1
#
_entry.id   AF-A0A3F2S3H2-F1
#
_cell.length_a   1.000
_cell.length_b   1.000
_cell.length_c   1.000
_cell.angle_alpha   90.00
_cell.angle_beta   90.00
_cell.angle_gamma   90.00
#
_symmetry.space_group_name_H-M   'P 1'
#
loop_
_entity.id
_entity.type
_entity.pdbx_description
1 polymer ?
#
loop_
_entity_poly.entity_id
_entity_poly.type
_entity_poly.pdbx_seq_one_letter_code
_entity_poly.pdbx_strand_id
1 'polypeptide(L)'
;MGAKQSRVVTGEAAAELRPEDEREGQTRASIRLTPALINQINGNNEASANAKQSGSISPQQQVAIKKQLQMAYTKGADDYRKKMEVELKQKEKQNTAVGAPSLAQQANLAKQQEEQENARVEQLVAEINKKKYRAPLRDVQCSPEREACLQCYRDKKSDVLKCKEVADAFVRCARQNTERFVGEN
;
A
#
# COMPACT_ATOMS: atom_id res chain seq x y z
N MET A 1 -10.25 36.62 -21.97
CA MET A 1 -8.83 36.37 -21.62
C MET A 1 -8.80 35.53 -20.35
N GLY A 2 -8.40 34.25 -20.42
CA GLY A 2 -8.23 33.43 -19.22
C GLY A 2 -8.56 31.94 -19.41
N ALA A 3 -7.83 31.26 -20.29
CA ALA A 3 -7.85 29.79 -20.36
C ALA A 3 -6.97 29.23 -19.22
N LYS A 4 -7.56 28.45 -18.30
CA LYS A 4 -6.78 27.63 -17.36
C LYS A 4 -6.69 26.22 -17.93
N GLN A 5 -5.55 25.91 -18.54
CA GLN A 5 -5.18 24.54 -18.92
C GLN A 5 -4.73 23.79 -17.66
N SER A 6 -5.42 22.69 -17.33
CA SER A 6 -4.96 21.75 -16.32
C SER A 6 -4.03 20.75 -17.01
N ARG A 7 -2.72 20.99 -16.92
CA ARG A 7 -1.68 20.08 -17.44
C ARG A 7 -1.27 19.13 -16.32
N VAL A 8 -1.63 17.86 -16.44
CA VAL A 8 -1.10 16.80 -15.58
C VAL A 8 0.36 16.60 -15.96
N VAL A 9 1.26 16.93 -15.03
CA VAL A 9 2.70 16.64 -15.16
C VAL A 9 2.91 15.25 -14.59
N THR A 10 3.07 14.26 -15.46
CA THR A 10 3.67 12.97 -15.09
C THR A 10 5.17 13.17 -14.93
N GLY A 11 5.65 13.27 -13.69
CA GLY A 11 7.08 13.27 -13.40
C GLY A 11 7.61 11.84 -13.49
N GLU A 12 8.28 11.51 -14.60
CA GLU A 12 9.25 10.42 -14.68
C GLU A 12 10.44 10.78 -13.79
N ALA A 13 10.41 10.37 -12.52
CA ALA A 13 11.56 10.45 -11.61
C ALA A 13 11.55 9.30 -10.58
N ALA A 14 11.05 8.13 -10.97
CA ALA A 14 10.97 6.95 -10.12
C ALA A 14 11.94 5.83 -10.58
N ALA A 15 13.13 6.20 -11.05
CA ALA A 15 14.18 5.26 -11.44
C ALA A 15 15.57 5.81 -11.11
N GLU A 16 15.82 6.12 -9.84
CA GLU A 16 17.19 6.22 -9.33
C GLU A 16 17.26 5.54 -7.96
N LEU A 17 18.00 4.43 -7.94
CA LEU A 17 18.28 3.63 -6.74
C LEU A 17 19.06 4.50 -5.74
N ARG A 18 18.45 4.83 -4.60
CA ARG A 18 19.16 5.44 -3.48
C ARG A 18 20.17 4.43 -2.90
N PRO A 19 21.41 4.85 -2.60
CA PRO A 19 22.36 4.00 -1.90
C PRO A 19 21.88 3.74 -0.47
N GLU A 20 21.95 2.46 -0.08
CA GLU A 20 21.72 1.97 1.27
C GLU A 20 22.77 2.51 2.23
N ASP A 21 22.47 3.56 2.99
CA ASP A 21 23.23 3.94 4.18
C ASP A 21 22.45 4.96 5.02
N GLU A 22 21.36 4.56 5.68
CA GLU A 22 20.92 5.20 6.93
C GLU A 22 20.31 4.13 7.85
N ARG A 23 21.15 3.60 8.76
CA ARG A 23 20.73 2.72 9.85
C ARG A 23 19.72 3.44 10.73
N GLU A 24 18.55 2.81 10.88
CA GLU A 24 17.60 2.90 12.00
C GLU A 24 17.87 4.00 13.03
N GLY A 25 17.22 5.15 12.86
CA GLY A 25 17.09 6.14 13.93
C GLY A 25 16.42 5.48 15.14
N GLN A 26 17.08 5.53 16.30
CA GLN A 26 16.57 5.02 17.57
C GLN A 26 15.10 5.40 17.79
N THR A 27 14.22 4.39 17.85
CA THR A 27 12.84 4.57 18.32
C THR A 27 12.86 5.09 19.76
N ARG A 28 12.71 6.40 19.94
CA ARG A 28 12.54 7.03 21.24
C ARG A 28 11.07 7.01 21.63
N ALA A 29 10.71 6.17 22.59
CA ALA A 29 9.42 6.23 23.28
C ALA A 29 9.55 7.14 24.50
N SER A 30 8.72 8.18 24.61
CA SER A 30 8.61 9.00 25.81
C SER A 30 7.34 8.61 26.57
N ILE A 31 7.49 8.09 27.80
CA ILE A 31 6.37 7.81 28.69
C ILE A 31 6.06 9.08 29.48
N ARG A 32 4.84 9.61 29.38
CA ARG A 32 4.38 10.71 30.24
C ARG A 32 3.82 10.13 31.53
N LEU A 33 4.47 10.45 32.65
CA LEU A 33 4.05 10.02 33.98
C LEU A 33 2.97 10.97 34.49
N THR A 34 1.89 10.44 35.06
CA THR A 34 0.85 11.23 35.71
C THR A 34 1.34 11.72 37.09
N PRO A 35 0.85 12.86 37.59
CA PRO A 35 1.23 13.37 38.92
C PRO A 35 0.97 12.36 40.05
N ALA A 36 -0.07 11.53 39.93
CA ALA A 36 -0.37 10.47 40.88
C ALA A 36 0.73 9.39 40.93
N LEU A 37 1.28 9.01 39.77
CA LEU A 37 2.37 8.02 39.70
C LEU A 37 3.68 8.59 40.24
N ILE A 38 3.95 9.89 40.00
CA ILE A 38 5.13 10.58 40.54
C ILE A 38 5.09 10.58 42.08
N ASN A 39 3.92 10.84 42.67
CA ASN A 39 3.75 10.81 44.12
C ASN A 39 3.90 9.40 44.70
N GLN A 40 3.48 8.35 43.99
CA GLN A 40 3.73 6.95 44.41
C GLN A 40 5.20 6.56 44.37
N ILE A 41 5.94 6.99 43.35
CA ILE A 41 7.39 6.70 43.22
C ILE A 41 8.17 7.41 44.33
N ASN A 42 7.80 8.65 44.65
CA ASN A 42 8.45 9.42 45.71
C ASN A 42 8.06 8.91 47.11
N GLY A 43 6.81 8.53 47.33
CA GLY A 43 6.33 7.96 48.59
C GLY A 43 6.96 6.58 48.91
N ASN A 44 7.25 5.76 47.89
CA ASN A 44 7.92 4.47 48.09
C ASN A 44 9.40 4.59 48.49
N ASN A 45 10.07 5.72 48.21
CA ASN A 45 11.47 5.92 48.61
C ASN A 45 11.62 6.21 50.11
N GLU A 46 10.62 6.80 50.77
CA GLU A 46 10.68 7.03 52.21
C GLU A 46 10.46 5.74 53.01
N ALA A 47 9.64 4.81 52.50
CA ALA A 47 9.49 3.48 53.09
C ALA A 47 10.78 2.62 52.96
N SER A 48 11.65 2.91 51.99
CA SER A 48 12.91 2.20 51.80
C SER A 48 14.09 2.79 52.60
N ALA A 49 13.92 3.96 53.25
CA ALA A 49 14.98 4.61 54.02
C ALA A 49 15.27 3.92 55.37
N ASN A 50 14.38 3.04 55.85
CA ASN A 50 14.58 2.25 57.09
C ASN A 50 15.17 0.85 56.86
N ALA A 51 15.58 0.50 55.65
CA ALA A 51 16.34 -0.73 55.36
C ALA A 51 17.84 -0.46 55.15
N LYS A 52 18.46 0.34 56.02
CA LYS A 52 19.93 0.40 56.14
C LYS A 52 20.40 -0.55 57.24
N GLN A 53 20.47 -1.83 56.90
CA GLN A 53 21.46 -2.75 57.49
C GLN A 53 22.35 -3.27 56.37
N SER A 54 23.48 -2.59 56.20
CA SER A 54 24.60 -2.97 55.36
C SER A 54 25.33 -4.16 55.99
N GLY A 55 25.08 -5.38 55.51
CA GLY A 55 26.04 -6.47 55.64
C GLY A 55 27.16 -6.23 54.63
N SER A 56 28.33 -5.78 55.10
CA SER A 56 29.52 -5.66 54.25
C SER A 56 29.96 -7.06 53.80
N ILE A 57 29.75 -7.34 52.51
CA ILE A 57 30.19 -8.59 51.87
C ILE A 57 31.72 -8.66 52.00
N SER A 58 32.23 -9.73 52.63
CA SER A 58 33.67 -9.90 52.82
C SER A 58 34.42 -9.96 51.48
N PRO A 59 35.69 -9.55 51.41
CA PRO A 59 36.49 -9.61 50.17
C PRO A 59 36.50 -11.03 49.55
N GLN A 60 36.45 -12.06 50.39
CA GLN A 60 36.41 -13.47 49.97
C GLN A 60 35.05 -13.85 49.35
N GLN A 61 33.94 -13.33 49.89
CA GLN A 61 32.61 -13.51 49.27
C GLN A 61 32.51 -12.79 47.92
N GLN A 62 33.10 -11.60 47.77
CA GLN A 62 33.06 -10.89 46.48
C GLN A 62 33.76 -11.68 45.37
N VAL A 63 34.87 -12.36 45.68
CA VAL A 63 35.58 -13.22 44.71
C VAL A 63 34.72 -14.44 44.34
N ALA A 64 34.08 -15.08 45.32
CA ALA A 64 33.19 -16.22 45.07
C ALA A 64 31.98 -15.83 44.19
N ILE A 65 31.37 -14.66 44.46
CA ILE A 65 30.25 -14.12 43.68
C ILE A 65 30.69 -13.81 42.25
N LYS A 66 31.86 -13.18 42.05
CA LYS A 66 32.41 -12.93 40.70
C LYS A 66 32.65 -14.22 39.93
N LYS A 67 33.18 -15.25 40.59
CA LYS A 67 33.40 -16.56 39.97
C LYS A 67 32.09 -17.24 39.59
N GLN A 68 31.08 -17.20 40.45
CA GLN A 68 29.74 -17.70 40.13
C GLN A 68 29.09 -16.94 38.98
N LEU A 69 29.23 -15.62 38.93
CA LEU A 69 28.70 -14.79 37.84
C LEU A 69 29.34 -15.16 36.49
N GLN A 70 30.66 -15.38 36.47
CA GLN A 70 31.38 -15.80 35.27
C GLN A 70 30.99 -17.21 34.82
N MET A 71 30.77 -18.13 35.77
CA MET A 71 30.26 -19.47 35.47
C MET A 71 28.82 -19.44 34.93
N ALA A 72 27.96 -18.58 35.48
CA ALA A 72 26.60 -18.42 34.97
C ALA A 72 26.58 -17.85 33.54
N TYR A 73 27.47 -16.90 33.24
CA TYR A 73 27.59 -16.31 31.90
C TYR A 73 28.05 -17.34 30.86
N THR A 74 29.09 -18.11 31.16
CA THR A 74 29.60 -19.15 30.27
C THR A 74 28.58 -20.26 30.03
N LYS A 75 27.91 -20.73 31.09
CA LYS A 75 26.83 -21.71 30.97
C LYS A 75 25.65 -21.19 30.13
N GLY A 76 25.25 -19.94 30.31
CA GLY A 76 24.21 -19.31 29.50
C GLY A 76 24.57 -19.22 28.02
N ALA A 77 25.83 -18.91 27.70
CA ALA A 77 26.31 -18.90 26.32
C ALA A 77 26.29 -20.29 25.67
N ASP A 78 26.68 -21.33 26.42
CA ASP A 78 26.66 -22.71 25.94
C ASP A 78 25.23 -23.25 25.75
N ASP A 79 24.33 -22.93 26.67
CA ASP A 79 22.91 -23.31 26.55
C ASP A 79 22.25 -22.63 25.35
N TYR A 80 22.61 -21.36 25.06
CA TYR A 80 22.13 -20.69 23.86
C TYR A 80 22.67 -21.33 22.58
N ARG A 81 23.97 -21.65 22.53
CA ARG A 81 24.57 -22.36 21.38
C ARG A 81 23.89 -23.71 21.13
N LYS A 82 23.66 -24.49 22.19
CA LYS A 82 22.97 -25.79 22.09
C LYS A 82 21.53 -25.63 21.60
N LYS A 83 20.80 -24.63 22.10
CA LYS A 83 19.43 -24.33 21.62
C LYS A 83 19.43 -23.98 20.12
N MET A 84 20.35 -23.13 19.68
CA MET A 84 20.51 -22.77 18.27
C MET A 84 20.84 -23.98 17.41
N GLU A 85 21.72 -24.87 17.86
CA GLU A 85 22.09 -26.09 17.12
C GLU A 85 20.91 -27.07 17.02
N VAL A 86 20.10 -27.20 18.07
CA VAL A 86 18.87 -28.03 18.05
C VAL A 86 17.83 -27.42 17.10
N GLU A 87 17.64 -26.10 17.11
CA GLU A 87 16.71 -25.41 16.21
C GLU A 87 17.15 -25.52 14.74
N LEU A 88 18.45 -25.38 14.47
CA LEU A 88 19.04 -25.60 13.14
C LEU A 88 18.83 -27.04 12.69
N LYS A 89 19.12 -28.04 13.55
CA LYS A 89 18.85 -29.46 13.23
C LYS A 89 17.37 -29.76 13.04
N GLN A 90 16.47 -29.07 13.74
CA GLN A 90 15.03 -29.18 13.51
C GLN A 90 14.62 -28.58 12.17
N LYS A 91 15.15 -27.40 11.81
CA LYS A 91 14.91 -26.76 10.51
C LYS A 91 15.49 -27.59 9.36
N GLU A 92 16.67 -28.17 9.52
CA GLU A 92 17.26 -29.10 8.55
C GLU A 92 16.43 -30.37 8.41
N LYS A 93 15.93 -30.94 9.52
CA LYS A 93 15.02 -32.09 9.48
C LYS A 93 13.67 -31.77 8.84
N GLN A 94 13.12 -30.58 9.08
CA GLN A 94 11.91 -30.11 8.38
C GLN A 94 12.16 -29.90 6.88
N ASN A 95 13.30 -29.33 6.51
CA ASN A 95 13.69 -29.12 5.10
C ASN A 95 14.13 -30.41 4.38
N THR A 96 14.48 -31.48 5.10
CA THR A 96 14.81 -32.78 4.52
C THR A 96 13.63 -33.76 4.53
N ALA A 97 12.69 -33.63 5.46
CA ALA A 97 11.42 -34.38 5.45
C ALA A 97 10.41 -33.78 4.46
N VAL A 98 10.44 -32.46 4.25
CA VAL A 98 9.79 -31.79 3.13
C VAL A 98 10.88 -31.55 2.10
N GLY A 99 11.22 -32.57 1.31
CA GLY A 99 12.09 -32.37 0.15
C GLY A 99 11.60 -31.14 -0.60
N ALA A 100 12.50 -30.19 -0.88
CA ALA A 100 12.16 -28.90 -1.47
C ALA A 100 11.05 -29.10 -2.53
N PRO A 101 9.86 -28.47 -2.37
CA PRO A 101 8.78 -28.69 -3.31
C PRO A 101 9.36 -28.42 -4.69
N SER A 102 9.25 -29.39 -5.59
CA SER A 102 9.89 -29.26 -6.90
C SER A 102 9.47 -27.94 -7.52
N LEU A 103 10.36 -27.27 -8.26
CA LEU A 103 10.05 -26.03 -8.97
C LEU A 103 8.71 -26.10 -9.73
N ALA A 104 8.36 -27.29 -10.24
CA ALA A 104 7.08 -27.56 -10.88
C ALA A 104 5.87 -27.50 -9.93
N GLN A 105 5.97 -28.06 -8.71
CA GLN A 105 4.90 -27.97 -7.71
C GLN A 105 4.72 -26.52 -7.23
N GLN A 106 5.81 -25.78 -7.04
CA GLN A 106 5.76 -24.38 -6.65
C GLN A 106 5.16 -23.50 -7.76
N ALA A 107 5.50 -23.77 -9.03
CA ALA A 107 4.90 -23.10 -10.18
C ALA A 107 3.40 -23.40 -10.32
N ASN A 108 2.97 -24.64 -10.06
CA ASN A 108 1.56 -25.01 -10.11
C ASN A 108 0.75 -24.34 -8.98
N LEU A 109 1.30 -24.27 -7.77
CA LEU A 109 0.68 -23.55 -6.66
C LEU A 109 0.58 -22.05 -6.94
N ALA A 110 1.63 -21.45 -7.51
CA ALA A 110 1.61 -20.04 -7.91
C ALA A 110 0.54 -19.76 -8.97
N LYS A 111 0.41 -20.62 -9.97
CA LYS A 111 -0.66 -20.51 -10.99
C LYS A 111 -2.06 -20.62 -10.39
N GLN A 112 -2.28 -21.57 -9.49
CA GLN A 112 -3.58 -21.71 -8.83
C GLN A 112 -3.93 -20.50 -7.98
N GLN A 113 -2.95 -19.90 -7.30
CA GLN A 113 -3.14 -18.65 -6.56
C GLN A 113 -3.44 -17.48 -7.49
N GLU A 114 -2.73 -17.36 -8.61
CA GLU A 114 -2.99 -16.35 -9.63
C GLU A 114 -4.41 -16.46 -10.19
N GLU A 115 -4.87 -17.66 -10.53
CA GLU A 115 -6.22 -17.90 -11.03
C GLU A 115 -7.29 -17.53 -9.99
N GLN A 116 -7.08 -17.86 -8.72
CA GLN A 116 -8.00 -17.52 -7.64
C GLN A 116 -8.10 -16.01 -7.41
N GLU A 117 -6.97 -15.30 -7.43
CA GLU A 117 -6.95 -13.86 -7.25
C GLU A 117 -7.51 -13.14 -8.48
N ASN A 118 -7.24 -13.62 -9.69
CA ASN A 118 -7.88 -13.10 -10.90
C ASN A 118 -9.41 -13.24 -10.83
N ALA A 119 -9.91 -14.40 -10.41
CA ALA A 119 -11.35 -14.59 -10.24
C ALA A 119 -11.96 -13.63 -9.20
N ARG A 120 -11.25 -13.36 -8.08
CA ARG A 120 -11.67 -12.35 -7.10
C ARG A 120 -11.71 -10.95 -7.67
N VAL A 121 -10.68 -10.56 -8.41
CA VAL A 121 -10.60 -9.23 -9.04
C VAL A 121 -11.74 -9.07 -10.04
N GLU A 122 -12.00 -10.07 -10.88
CA GLU A 122 -13.11 -10.03 -11.84
C GLU A 122 -14.47 -9.89 -11.15
N GLN A 123 -14.71 -10.64 -10.07
CA GLN A 123 -15.93 -10.50 -9.27
C GLN A 123 -16.07 -9.10 -8.67
N LEU A 124 -14.99 -8.55 -8.11
CA LEU A 124 -14.98 -7.21 -7.54
C LEU A 124 -15.22 -6.14 -8.61
N VAL A 125 -14.60 -6.27 -9.78
CA VAL A 125 -14.81 -5.37 -10.92
C VAL A 125 -16.26 -5.43 -11.40
N ALA A 126 -16.85 -6.63 -11.49
CA ALA A 126 -18.25 -6.81 -11.85
C ALA A 126 -19.19 -6.16 -10.82
N GLU A 127 -18.91 -6.33 -9.52
CA GLU A 127 -19.68 -5.71 -8.45
C GLU A 127 -19.57 -4.18 -8.48
N ILE A 128 -18.35 -3.64 -8.67
CA ILE A 128 -18.12 -2.21 -8.82
C ILE A 128 -18.85 -1.67 -10.06
N ASN A 129 -18.79 -2.38 -11.19
CA ASN A 129 -19.50 -1.97 -12.41
C ASN A 129 -21.02 -1.99 -12.24
N LYS A 130 -21.57 -2.90 -11.43
CA LYS A 130 -23.00 -2.93 -11.09
C LYS A 130 -23.39 -1.78 -10.15
N LYS A 131 -22.53 -1.46 -9.16
CA LYS A 131 -22.77 -0.37 -8.19
C LYS A 131 -22.55 1.02 -8.79
N LYS A 132 -21.70 1.14 -9.81
CA LYS A 132 -21.51 2.40 -10.53
C LYS A 132 -22.69 2.62 -11.46
N TYR A 133 -23.45 3.68 -11.19
CA TYR A 133 -24.42 4.21 -12.14
C TYR A 133 -23.68 4.64 -13.42
N ARG A 134 -23.84 3.86 -14.49
CA ARG A 134 -23.53 4.34 -15.85
C ARG A 134 -24.73 5.13 -16.32
N ALA A 135 -24.59 6.45 -16.38
CA ALA A 135 -25.54 7.28 -17.08
C ALA A 135 -25.70 6.72 -18.51
N PRO A 136 -26.94 6.49 -18.98
CA PRO A 136 -27.17 6.10 -20.36
C PRO A 136 -26.46 7.10 -21.26
N LEU A 137 -25.51 6.62 -22.07
CA LEU A 137 -24.91 7.45 -23.10
C LEU A 137 -26.05 7.78 -24.06
N ARG A 138 -26.55 9.02 -23.98
CA ARG A 138 -27.51 9.53 -24.95
C ARG A 138 -26.77 9.58 -26.27
N ASP A 139 -27.30 8.90 -27.27
CA ASP A 139 -26.79 9.03 -28.63
C ASP A 139 -26.79 10.50 -29.00
N VAL A 140 -25.64 10.95 -29.50
CA VAL A 140 -25.46 12.33 -29.96
C VAL A 140 -26.41 12.52 -31.14
N GLN A 141 -27.46 13.28 -30.90
CA GLN A 141 -28.48 13.56 -31.91
C GLN A 141 -27.83 14.26 -33.12
N CYS A 142 -28.26 13.89 -34.32
CA CYS A 142 -27.73 14.41 -35.59
C CYS A 142 -26.28 14.02 -35.92
N SER A 143 -25.79 12.88 -35.41
CA SER A 143 -24.44 12.37 -35.74
C SER A 143 -24.20 12.15 -37.25
N PRO A 144 -25.12 11.58 -38.06
CA PRO A 144 -24.83 11.34 -39.47
C PRO A 144 -24.80 12.65 -40.28
N GLU A 145 -25.68 13.62 -39.98
CA GLU A 145 -25.68 14.93 -40.63
C GLU A 145 -24.43 15.74 -40.26
N ARG A 146 -23.97 15.61 -39.01
CA ARG A 146 -22.71 16.22 -38.54
C ARG A 146 -21.51 15.64 -39.29
N GLU A 147 -21.43 14.32 -39.43
CA GLU A 147 -20.34 13.67 -40.15
C GLU A 147 -20.35 14.02 -41.64
N ALA A 148 -21.52 14.05 -42.28
CA ALA A 148 -21.66 14.49 -43.67
C ALA A 148 -21.21 15.95 -43.86
N CYS A 149 -21.54 16.85 -42.93
CA CYS A 149 -21.05 18.23 -42.96
C CYS A 149 -19.52 18.29 -42.89
N LEU A 150 -18.94 17.56 -41.95
CA LEU A 150 -17.49 17.53 -41.75
C LEU A 150 -16.76 16.89 -42.92
N GLN A 151 -17.32 15.85 -43.53
CA GLN A 151 -16.80 15.24 -44.75
C GLN A 151 -16.85 16.23 -45.91
N CYS A 152 -17.98 16.92 -46.13
CA CYS A 152 -18.07 17.91 -47.20
C CYS A 152 -17.03 19.04 -47.05
N TYR A 153 -16.81 19.54 -45.84
CA TYR A 153 -15.76 20.55 -45.60
C TYR A 153 -14.34 20.01 -45.77
N ARG A 154 -14.10 18.73 -45.48
CA ARG A 154 -12.81 18.08 -45.74
C ARG A 154 -12.53 17.93 -47.23
N ASP A 155 -13.57 17.63 -48.02
CA ASP A 155 -13.46 17.38 -49.45
C ASP A 155 -13.40 18.70 -50.25
N LYS A 156 -14.18 19.70 -49.86
CA LYS A 156 -14.32 20.99 -50.56
C LYS A 156 -13.71 22.15 -49.77
N LYS A 157 -12.42 22.06 -49.47
CA LYS A 157 -11.67 23.08 -48.70
C LYS A 157 -11.64 24.47 -49.34
N SER A 158 -11.70 24.54 -50.67
CA SER A 158 -11.65 25.79 -51.42
C SER A 158 -13.01 26.46 -51.58
N ASP A 159 -14.11 25.69 -51.60
CA ASP A 159 -15.48 26.18 -51.83
C ASP A 159 -16.43 25.64 -50.76
N VAL A 160 -16.37 26.26 -49.59
CA VAL A 160 -17.19 25.95 -48.40
C VAL A 160 -18.70 26.10 -48.70
N LEU A 161 -19.06 27.00 -49.62
CA LEU A 161 -20.45 27.29 -50.00
C LEU A 161 -21.15 26.10 -50.69
N LYS A 162 -20.40 25.18 -51.30
CA LYS A 162 -20.96 23.95 -51.90
C LYS A 162 -21.47 22.95 -50.85
N CYS A 163 -21.15 23.17 -49.56
CA CYS A 163 -21.62 22.35 -48.45
C CYS A 163 -22.88 22.91 -47.77
N LYS A 164 -23.47 23.97 -48.32
CA LYS A 164 -24.67 24.62 -47.77
C LYS A 164 -25.81 23.62 -47.52
N GLU A 165 -26.12 22.76 -48.48
CA GLU A 165 -27.26 21.84 -48.34
C GLU A 165 -27.07 20.82 -47.21
N VAL A 166 -25.83 20.36 -47.02
CA VAL A 166 -25.46 19.43 -45.95
C VAL A 166 -25.48 20.15 -44.59
N ALA A 167 -24.97 21.38 -44.55
CA ALA A 167 -25.02 22.25 -43.38
C ALA A 167 -26.47 22.58 -42.97
N ASP A 168 -27.33 22.90 -43.94
CA ASP A 168 -28.76 23.15 -43.71
C ASP A 168 -29.46 21.89 -43.20
N ALA A 169 -29.09 20.69 -43.68
CA ALA A 169 -29.60 19.44 -43.16
C ALA A 169 -29.23 19.22 -41.68
N PHE A 170 -28.00 19.50 -41.29
CA PHE A 170 -27.57 19.44 -39.89
C PHE A 170 -28.33 20.44 -39.02
N VAL A 171 -28.50 21.68 -39.49
CA VAL A 171 -29.26 22.72 -38.76
C VAL A 171 -30.73 22.34 -38.60
N ARG A 172 -31.36 21.75 -39.63
CA ARG A 172 -32.74 21.25 -39.55
C ARG A 172 -32.87 20.14 -38.51
N CYS A 173 -31.95 19.17 -38.51
CA CYS A 173 -31.95 18.11 -37.51
C CYS A 173 -31.77 18.67 -36.08
N ALA A 174 -30.85 19.63 -35.90
CA ALA A 174 -30.62 20.26 -34.60
C ALA A 174 -31.89 20.98 -34.09
N ARG A 175 -32.59 21.73 -34.96
CA ARG A 175 -33.83 22.43 -34.62
C ARG A 175 -34.95 21.47 -34.22
N GLN A 176 -35.18 20.43 -35.03
CA GLN A 176 -36.20 19.43 -34.73
C GLN A 176 -35.95 18.73 -33.40
N ASN A 177 -34.69 18.43 -33.07
CA ASN A 177 -34.36 17.81 -31.79
C ASN A 177 -34.46 18.78 -30.62
N THR A 178 -34.10 20.05 -30.78
CA THR A 178 -34.32 21.06 -29.72
C THR A 178 -35.81 21.30 -29.45
N GLU A 179 -36.64 21.33 -30.49
CA GLU A 179 -38.10 21.51 -30.36
C GLU A 179 -38.74 20.30 -29.66
N ARG A 180 -38.32 19.07 -30.01
CA ARG A 180 -38.79 17.85 -29.33
C ARG A 180 -38.38 17.80 -27.86
N PHE A 181 -37.13 18.14 -27.54
CA PHE A 181 -36.65 18.15 -26.15
C PHE A 181 -37.34 19.22 -25.28
N VAL A 182 -37.75 20.35 -25.86
CA VAL A 182 -38.45 21.42 -25.11
C VAL A 182 -39.95 21.14 -24.99
N GLY A 183 -40.57 20.44 -25.94
CA GLY A 183 -42.01 20.11 -25.93
C GLY A 183 -42.42 18.87 -25.11
N GLU A 184 -41.46 18.03 -24.69
CA GLU A 184 -41.70 16.85 -23.86
C GLU A 184 -41.48 17.09 -22.34
N ASN A 185 -41.17 18.32 -21.92
CA ASN A 185 -41.16 18.76 -20.52
C ASN A 185 -42.41 19.55 -20.17
#